data_AF-A0A0H5QM70-F1
#
_entry.id   AF-A0A0H5QM70-F1
#
_cell.length_a   1.000
_cell.length_b   1.000
_cell.length_c   1.000
_cell.angle_alpha   90.00
_cell.angle_beta   90.00
_cell.angle_gamma   90.00
#
_symmetry.space_group_name_H-M   'P 1'
#
loop_
_entity.id
_entity.type
_entity.pdbx_description
1 polymer ?
#
loop_
_entity_poly.entity_id
_entity_poly.type
_entity_poly.pdbx_seq_one_letter_code
_entity_poly.pdbx_strand_id
1 'polypeptide(L)'
;GGARLGRDMSSEGGDDGGDGRCQDLLELANARWSAMKGSCFNRHFAPMEVVSVDRAQMRLTAAIVVTDQITNGFGALHGGAIVSLADIVSTLALIVFSSNGAAGASIQLDTTFTRPAPIGETITSGKYRT
;
A
#
# COMPACT_ATOMS: atom_id res chain seq x y z
N GLY A 1 -43.59 25.49 -45.92
CA GLY A 1 -42.40 25.61 -45.05
C GLY A 1 -42.71 24.96 -43.72
N GLY A 2 -42.13 23.80 -43.45
CA GLY A 2 -42.23 23.10 -42.17
C GLY A 2 -40.85 22.56 -41.83
N ALA A 3 -40.17 23.20 -40.90
CA ALA A 3 -38.81 22.87 -40.52
C ALA A 3 -38.79 21.58 -39.69
N ARG A 4 -38.08 20.55 -40.19
CA ARG A 4 -37.62 19.40 -39.41
C ARG A 4 -36.21 19.73 -38.92
N LEU A 5 -36.02 19.78 -37.61
CA LEU A 5 -34.73 19.71 -36.91
C LEU A 5 -34.83 18.44 -36.04
N GLY A 6 -34.06 17.37 -36.30
CA GLY A 6 -32.63 17.25 -35.99
C GLY A 6 -32.50 16.61 -34.60
N ARG A 7 -32.70 15.29 -34.46
CA ARG A 7 -31.73 14.18 -34.52
C ARG A 7 -30.78 14.09 -33.31
N ASP A 8 -30.76 12.87 -32.76
CA ASP A 8 -29.77 12.19 -31.93
C ASP A 8 -29.57 12.61 -30.46
N MET A 9 -30.19 11.81 -29.59
CA MET A 9 -29.65 11.49 -28.28
C MET A 9 -28.43 10.57 -28.47
N SER A 10 -27.23 11.15 -28.41
CA SER A 10 -26.02 10.39 -28.10
C SER A 10 -25.62 10.72 -26.67
N SER A 11 -25.78 9.71 -25.81
CA SER A 11 -25.12 9.61 -24.52
C SER A 11 -23.61 9.50 -24.75
N GLU A 12 -22.80 10.42 -24.24
CA GLU A 12 -21.35 10.22 -24.13
C GLU A 12 -20.69 11.21 -23.17
N GLY A 13 -19.83 10.66 -22.29
CA GLY A 13 -18.81 11.35 -21.49
C GLY A 13 -19.23 11.70 -20.06
N GLY A 14 -18.60 11.23 -18.99
CA GLY A 14 -17.42 10.40 -18.82
C GLY A 14 -17.16 10.33 -17.30
N ASP A 15 -17.08 9.14 -16.74
CA ASP A 15 -16.69 8.92 -15.34
C ASP A 15 -15.16 9.04 -15.22
N ASP A 16 -14.66 10.27 -15.29
CA ASP A 16 -13.25 10.62 -15.06
C ASP A 16 -12.92 10.78 -13.55
N GLY A 17 -13.81 10.32 -12.65
CA GLY A 17 -13.70 10.51 -11.20
C GLY A 17 -12.97 9.39 -10.43
N GLY A 18 -12.42 8.40 -11.13
CA GLY A 18 -11.77 7.23 -10.55
C GLY A 18 -10.28 7.43 -10.22
N ASP A 19 -9.53 8.06 -11.12
CA ASP A 19 -8.06 8.11 -11.06
C ASP A 19 -7.55 9.10 -10.00
N GLY A 20 -8.15 10.30 -9.94
CA GLY A 20 -7.75 11.34 -8.96
C GLY A 20 -7.87 10.90 -7.50
N ARG A 21 -8.90 10.13 -7.15
CA ARG A 21 -9.08 9.61 -5.78
C ARG A 21 -8.06 8.52 -5.41
N CYS A 22 -7.60 7.74 -6.37
CA CYS A 22 -6.55 6.74 -6.13
C CYS A 22 -5.19 7.42 -5.92
N GLN A 23 -4.91 8.47 -6.70
CA GLN A 23 -3.73 9.31 -6.53
C GLN A 23 -3.71 9.97 -5.14
N ASP A 24 -4.85 10.52 -4.69
CA ASP A 24 -5.00 11.11 -3.36
C ASP A 24 -4.68 10.09 -2.24
N LEU A 25 -5.11 8.83 -2.40
CA LEU A 25 -4.86 7.78 -1.39
C LEU A 25 -3.41 7.30 -1.38
N LEU A 26 -2.75 7.26 -2.53
CA LEU A 26 -1.33 6.96 -2.64
C LEU A 26 -0.48 8.06 -1.99
N GLU A 27 -0.85 9.32 -2.22
CA GLU A 27 -0.23 10.47 -1.57
C GLU A 27 -0.44 10.45 -0.06
N LEU A 28 -1.67 10.17 0.40
CA LEU A 28 -1.97 9.98 1.82
C LEU A 28 -1.12 8.87 2.44
N ALA A 29 -1.02 7.71 1.77
CA ALA A 29 -0.25 6.57 2.26
C ALA A 29 1.24 6.92 2.42
N ASN A 30 1.82 7.57 1.41
CA ASN A 30 3.21 8.00 1.43
C ASN A 30 3.47 9.12 2.44
N ALA A 31 2.54 10.07 2.60
CA ALA A 31 2.64 11.12 3.63
C ALA A 31 2.63 10.51 5.04
N ARG A 32 1.75 9.55 5.30
CA ARG A 32 1.67 8.84 6.58
C ARG A 32 2.92 8.02 6.85
N TRP A 33 3.39 7.28 5.85
CA TRP A 33 4.63 6.54 5.98
C TRP A 33 5.82 7.45 6.26
N SER A 34 5.94 8.57 5.53
CA SER A 34 7.00 9.57 5.74
C SER A 34 7.03 10.12 7.17
N ALA A 35 5.86 10.37 7.75
CA ALA A 35 5.74 10.85 9.14
C ALA A 35 6.17 9.80 10.19
N MET A 36 6.06 8.50 9.88
CA MET A 36 6.33 7.42 10.85
C MET A 36 7.71 6.79 10.69
N LYS A 37 8.26 6.78 9.47
CA LYS A 37 9.43 5.96 9.10
C LYS A 37 10.73 6.33 9.81
N GLY A 38 10.89 7.57 10.29
CA GLY A 38 12.14 8.03 10.91
C GLY A 38 12.33 7.65 12.38
N SER A 39 11.32 7.07 13.03
CA SER A 39 11.29 6.91 14.49
C SER A 39 11.28 5.46 14.95
N CYS A 40 11.77 5.22 16.16
CA CYS A 40 11.70 3.92 16.85
C CYS A 40 12.15 2.74 15.96
N PHE A 41 11.38 1.66 15.95
CA PHE A 41 11.67 0.46 15.17
C PHE A 41 11.44 0.67 13.66
N ASN A 42 10.58 1.62 13.26
CA ASN A 42 10.25 1.87 11.85
C ASN A 42 11.43 2.37 11.03
N ARG A 43 12.45 2.97 11.66
CA ARG A 43 13.68 3.44 10.99
C ARG A 43 14.41 2.35 10.21
N HIS A 44 14.29 1.10 10.64
CA HIS A 44 14.89 -0.05 9.96
C HIS A 44 14.22 -0.35 8.60
N PHE A 45 12.99 0.14 8.40
CA PHE A 45 12.21 -0.03 7.17
C PHE A 45 12.16 1.24 6.33
N ALA A 46 12.90 2.31 6.68
CA ALA A 46 12.85 3.61 5.99
C ALA A 46 12.98 3.56 4.44
N PRO A 47 13.70 2.59 3.82
CA PRO A 47 13.72 2.40 2.37
C PRO A 47 12.42 1.86 1.76
N MET A 48 11.42 1.49 2.57
CA MET A 48 10.11 1.05 2.08
C MET A 48 9.37 2.21 1.42
N GLU A 49 8.65 1.93 0.35
CA GLU A 49 7.78 2.88 -0.33
C GLU A 49 6.42 2.24 -0.61
N VAL A 50 5.34 3.04 -0.56
CA VAL A 50 4.03 2.57 -1.00
C VAL A 50 3.97 2.77 -2.51
N VAL A 51 3.84 1.66 -3.25
CA VAL A 51 3.93 1.64 -4.73
C VAL A 51 2.57 1.67 -5.41
N SER A 52 1.51 1.22 -4.74
CA SER A 52 0.14 1.33 -5.27
C SER A 52 -0.91 1.27 -4.17
N VAL A 53 -2.04 1.92 -4.44
CA VAL A 53 -3.26 1.84 -3.64
C VAL A 53 -4.44 1.61 -4.59
N ASP A 54 -5.20 0.55 -4.36
CA ASP A 54 -6.41 0.20 -5.09
C ASP A 54 -7.59 0.26 -4.12
N ARG A 55 -8.43 1.28 -4.28
CA ARG A 55 -9.59 1.48 -3.41
C ARG A 55 -10.70 0.47 -3.66
N ALA A 56 -10.90 0.03 -4.91
CA ALA A 56 -11.96 -0.92 -5.24
C ALA A 56 -11.69 -2.28 -4.60
N GLN A 57 -10.42 -2.68 -4.55
CA GLN A 57 -9.99 -3.95 -3.96
C GLN A 57 -9.49 -3.81 -2.52
N MET A 58 -9.53 -2.59 -1.96
CA MET A 58 -9.02 -2.26 -0.62
C MET A 58 -7.59 -2.79 -0.42
N ARG A 59 -6.76 -2.61 -1.46
CA ARG A 59 -5.40 -3.13 -1.51
C ARG A 59 -4.37 -2.02 -1.43
N LEU A 60 -3.43 -2.16 -0.51
CA LEU A 60 -2.23 -1.32 -0.45
C LEU A 60 -1.01 -2.20 -0.67
N THR A 61 -0.13 -1.78 -1.57
CA THR A 61 1.11 -2.48 -1.91
C THR A 61 2.30 -1.60 -1.58
N ALA A 62 3.26 -2.14 -0.84
CA ALA A 62 4.53 -1.50 -0.54
C ALA A 62 5.70 -2.35 -1.04
N ALA A 63 6.80 -1.71 -1.41
CA ALA A 63 8.04 -2.36 -1.81
C ALA A 63 9.19 -1.91 -0.91
N ILE A 64 10.14 -2.82 -0.64
CA ILE A 64 11.36 -2.52 0.11
C ILE A 64 12.53 -3.34 -0.44
N VAL A 65 13.70 -2.72 -0.54
CA VAL A 65 14.95 -3.43 -0.82
C VAL A 65 15.48 -4.05 0.46
N VAL A 66 15.84 -5.34 0.43
CA VAL A 66 16.44 -6.02 1.58
C VAL A 66 17.83 -5.42 1.85
N THR A 67 17.97 -4.78 3.00
CA THR A 67 19.23 -4.21 3.48
C THR A 67 19.83 -5.06 4.59
N ASP A 68 21.12 -4.89 4.85
CA ASP A 68 21.84 -5.54 5.95
C ASP A 68 21.22 -5.28 7.34
N GLN A 69 20.51 -4.15 7.50
CA GLN A 69 19.88 -3.76 8.78
C GLN A 69 18.65 -4.60 9.13
N ILE A 70 18.08 -5.32 8.17
CA ILE A 70 16.86 -6.13 8.35
C ILE A 70 17.08 -7.60 8.02
N THR A 71 18.33 -8.03 7.89
CA THR A 71 18.67 -9.43 7.62
C THR A 71 18.94 -10.23 8.89
N ASN A 72 18.86 -11.55 8.76
CA ASN A 72 19.33 -12.50 9.75
C ASN A 72 20.83 -12.80 9.55
N GLY A 73 21.40 -13.61 10.44
CA GLY A 73 22.82 -14.01 10.37
C GLY A 73 23.23 -14.80 9.11
N PHE A 74 22.28 -15.17 8.25
CA PHE A 74 22.54 -15.84 6.97
C PHE A 74 22.46 -14.88 5.77
N GLY A 75 22.28 -13.58 5.99
CA GLY A 75 22.19 -12.59 4.90
C GLY A 75 20.86 -12.63 4.13
N ALA A 76 19.80 -13.20 4.72
CA ALA A 76 18.45 -13.16 4.19
C ALA A 76 17.55 -12.31 5.10
N LEU A 77 16.46 -11.75 4.56
CA LEU A 77 15.49 -10.95 5.31
C LEU A 77 15.03 -11.70 6.58
N HIS A 78 15.18 -11.05 7.74
CA HIS A 78 14.90 -11.65 9.03
C HIS A 78 13.42 -12.00 9.15
N GLY A 79 13.09 -13.16 9.75
CA GLY A 79 11.68 -13.58 9.90
C GLY A 79 10.84 -12.55 10.66
N GLY A 80 11.38 -11.99 11.74
CA GLY A 80 10.76 -10.88 12.46
C GLY A 80 10.62 -9.59 11.62
N ALA A 81 11.51 -9.34 10.66
CA ALA A 81 11.38 -8.20 9.76
C ALA A 81 10.25 -8.39 8.74
N ILE A 82 10.04 -9.63 8.25
CA ILE A 82 8.91 -9.98 7.39
C ILE A 82 7.58 -9.73 8.12
N VAL A 83 7.46 -10.23 9.35
CA VAL A 83 6.23 -10.06 10.16
C VAL A 83 6.00 -8.57 10.46
N SER A 84 7.06 -7.82 10.77
CA SER A 84 6.97 -6.39 11.01
C SER A 84 6.58 -5.60 9.76
N LEU A 85 7.07 -5.99 8.59
CA LEU A 85 6.65 -5.39 7.33
C LEU A 85 5.15 -5.62 7.08
N ALA A 86 4.65 -6.83 7.35
CA ALA A 86 3.23 -7.12 7.28
C ALA A 86 2.43 -6.26 8.27
N ASP A 87 2.90 -6.13 9.51
CA ASP A 87 2.28 -5.28 10.53
C ASP A 87 2.19 -3.80 10.11
N ILE A 88 3.31 -3.21 9.67
CA ILE A 88 3.40 -1.82 9.21
C ILE A 88 2.47 -1.57 8.02
N VAL A 89 2.55 -2.41 6.98
CA VAL A 89 1.71 -2.28 5.77
C VAL A 89 0.24 -2.46 6.12
N SER A 90 -0.07 -3.36 7.07
CA SER A 90 -1.45 -3.57 7.50
C SER A 90 -2.03 -2.37 8.24
N THR A 91 -1.22 -1.68 9.04
CA THR A 91 -1.57 -0.46 9.76
C THR A 91 -1.74 0.71 8.80
N LEU A 92 -0.82 0.87 7.83
CA LEU A 92 -0.95 1.88 6.78
C LEU A 92 -2.25 1.72 6.00
N ALA A 93 -2.61 0.48 5.63
CA ALA A 93 -3.87 0.22 4.94
C ALA A 93 -5.10 0.58 5.81
N LEU A 94 -5.07 0.37 7.13
CA LEU A 94 -6.15 0.79 8.01
C LEU A 94 -6.30 2.31 8.03
N ILE A 95 -5.19 3.03 8.14
CA ILE A 95 -5.19 4.51 8.14
C ILE A 95 -5.73 5.04 6.81
N VAL A 96 -5.33 4.44 5.68
CA VAL A 96 -5.71 4.90 4.33
C VAL A 96 -7.16 4.57 4.00
N PHE A 97 -7.65 3.41 4.42
CA PHE A 97 -8.98 2.94 4.03
C PHE A 97 -10.08 3.15 5.07
N SER A 98 -9.74 3.41 6.34
CA SER A 98 -10.73 3.71 7.37
C SER A 98 -11.28 5.12 7.23
N SER A 99 -12.59 5.29 7.44
CA SER A 99 -13.27 6.59 7.36
C SER A 99 -12.80 7.61 8.40
N ASN A 100 -12.21 7.14 9.51
CA ASN A 100 -11.68 7.98 10.58
C ASN A 100 -10.14 8.11 10.56
N GLY A 101 -9.45 7.49 9.60
CA GLY A 101 -7.99 7.49 9.53
C GLY A 101 -7.28 6.85 10.72
N ALA A 102 -7.98 6.02 11.51
CA ALA A 102 -7.42 5.42 12.72
C ALA A 102 -6.42 4.31 12.39
N ALA A 103 -5.31 4.30 13.13
CA ALA A 103 -4.46 3.13 13.26
C ALA A 103 -5.16 2.06 14.10
N GLY A 104 -4.69 0.81 13.99
CA GLY A 104 -5.15 -0.31 14.82
C GLY A 104 -3.95 -1.05 15.40
N ALA A 105 -4.11 -1.60 16.60
CA ALA A 105 -3.15 -2.54 17.15
C ALA A 105 -3.40 -3.93 16.56
N SER A 106 -2.33 -4.59 16.12
CA SER A 106 -2.39 -5.99 15.69
C SER A 106 -2.64 -6.88 16.88
N ILE A 107 -3.78 -7.60 16.87
CA ILE A 107 -4.15 -8.55 17.92
C ILE A 107 -3.45 -9.90 17.68
N GLN A 108 -3.40 -10.34 16.41
CA GLN A 108 -2.75 -11.58 16.01
C GLN A 108 -2.21 -11.44 14.58
N LEU A 109 -1.01 -11.96 14.36
CA LEU A 109 -0.39 -12.12 13.05
C LEU A 109 0.08 -13.57 12.92
N ASP A 110 -0.30 -14.22 11.84
CA ASP A 110 0.21 -15.53 11.44
C ASP A 110 1.08 -15.38 10.20
N THR A 111 2.14 -16.16 10.07
CA THR A 111 3.08 -16.04 8.94
C THR A 111 3.65 -17.39 8.57
N THR A 112 3.53 -17.73 7.29
CA THR A 112 4.20 -18.89 6.69
C THR A 112 5.36 -18.43 5.82
N PHE A 113 6.57 -18.93 6.09
CA PHE A 113 7.77 -18.61 5.33
C PHE A 113 7.99 -19.63 4.22
N THR A 114 8.06 -19.17 2.96
CA THR A 114 8.13 -20.06 1.80
C THR A 114 9.49 -20.05 1.09
N ARG A 115 10.19 -18.91 1.08
CA ARG A 115 11.50 -18.76 0.42
C ARG A 115 12.36 -17.68 1.11
N PRO A 116 13.68 -17.88 1.23
CA PRO A 116 14.61 -16.81 1.65
C PRO A 116 14.65 -15.65 0.67
N ALA A 117 14.78 -14.42 1.20
CA ALA A 117 14.98 -13.19 0.43
C ALA A 117 16.37 -12.59 0.74
N PRO A 118 17.40 -12.81 -0.08
CA PRO A 118 18.75 -12.30 0.15
C PRO A 118 18.83 -10.76 0.10
N ILE A 119 19.90 -10.21 0.70
CA ILE A 119 20.28 -8.79 0.56
C ILE A 119 20.26 -8.35 -0.91
N GLY A 120 19.72 -7.16 -1.15
CA GLY A 120 19.60 -6.56 -2.48
C GLY A 120 18.36 -6.99 -3.26
N GLU A 121 17.63 -8.04 -2.83
CA GLU A 121 16.33 -8.38 -3.43
C GLU A 121 15.28 -7.33 -3.06
N THR A 122 14.41 -6.97 -4.01
CA THR A 122 13.23 -6.14 -3.73
C THR A 122 12.04 -7.02 -3.40
N ILE A 123 11.45 -6.81 -2.23
CA ILE A 123 10.27 -7.54 -1.76
C ILE A 123 9.05 -6.63 -1.81
N THR A 124 7.93 -7.20 -2.25
CA THR A 124 6.63 -6.54 -2.29
C THR A 124 5.72 -7.12 -1.21
N SER A 125 5.16 -6.25 -0.38
CA SER A 125 4.16 -6.59 0.64
C SER A 125 2.82 -5.96 0.26
N GLY A 126 1.75 -6.75 0.30
CA GLY A 126 0.41 -6.27 -0.02
C GLY A 126 -0.61 -6.74 1.01
N LYS A 127 -1.50 -5.84 1.45
CA LYS A 127 -2.70 -6.21 2.22
C LYS A 127 -3.92 -6.14 1.33
N TYR A 128 -4.74 -7.18 1.35
CA TYR A 128 -6.01 -7.28 0.66
C TYR A 128 -7.12 -7.57 1.68
N ARG A 129 -8.31 -7.00 1.48
CA ARG A 129 -9.49 -7.40 2.23
C ARG A 129 -10.12 -8.60 1.51
N THR A 130 -10.21 -9.75 2.19
CA THR A 130 -11.10 -10.85 1.79
C THR A 130 -12.53 -10.58 2.21
#